data_AF-A0A2W5A065-F1
#
_entry.id   AF-A0A2W5A065-F1
#
_cell.length_a   1.000
_cell.length_b   1.000
_cell.length_c   1.000
_cell.angle_alpha   90.00
_cell.angle_beta   90.00
_cell.angle_gamma   90.00
#
_symmetry.space_group_name_H-M   'P 1'
#
loop_
_entity.id
_entity.type
_entity.pdbx_description
1 polymer ?
#
loop_
_entity_poly.entity_id
_entity_poly.type
_entity_poly.pdbx_seq_one_letter_code
_entity_poly.pdbx_strand_id
1 'polypeptide(L)' 'MIGAISSALTGLTSATKKVEGSAANIANAGNPAEEVDLTREIVNMKVAENEFKANLSVLRTTNEMTAELGRLFDKKV' A
#
# COMPACT_ATOMS: atom_id res chain seq x y z
N MET A 1 1.49 -11.35 14.92
CA MET A 1 1.18 -11.40 13.47
C MET A 1 -0.10 -10.64 13.11
N ILE A 2 -1.22 -10.84 13.82
CA ILE A 2 -2.46 -10.07 13.57
C ILE A 2 -2.24 -8.55 13.63
N GLY A 3 -1.45 -8.05 14.58
CA GLY A 3 -1.10 -6.62 14.65
C GLY A 3 -0.31 -6.11 13.44
N ALA A 4 0.58 -6.93 12.87
CA ALA A 4 1.33 -6.57 11.67
C ALA A 4 0.43 -6.57 10.41
N ILE A 5 -0.49 -7.52 10.32
CA ILE A 5 -1.50 -7.56 9.24
C ILE A 5 -2.41 -6.34 9.32
N SER A 6 -2.92 -6.02 10.51
CA SER A 6 -3.78 -4.87 10.72
C SER A 6 -3.07 -3.56 10.37
N SER A 7 -1.82 -3.39 10.82
CA SER A 7 -1.02 -2.21 10.49
C SER A 7 -0.73 -2.12 8.98
N ALA A 8 -0.35 -3.23 8.34
CA ALA A 8 -0.10 -3.27 6.91
C ALA A 8 -1.38 -2.98 6.10
N LEU A 9 -2.54 -3.48 6.53
CA LEU A 9 -3.82 -3.21 5.88
C LEU A 9 -4.27 -1.75 6.02
N THR A 10 -4.06 -1.15 7.20
CA THR A 10 -4.29 0.28 7.42
C THR A 10 -3.36 1.11 6.55
N GLY A 11 -2.08 0.71 6.44
CA GLY A 11 -1.10 1.34 5.56
C GLY A 11 -1.51 1.24 4.08
N LEU A 12 -2.00 0.08 3.66
CA LEU A 12 -2.47 -0.16 2.29
C LEU A 12 -3.65 0.75 1.95
N THR A 13 -4.66 0.82 2.82
CA THR A 13 -5.82 1.70 2.67
C THR A 13 -5.39 3.18 2.58
N SER A 14 -4.40 3.58 3.39
CA SER A 14 -3.88 4.95 3.37
C SER A 14 -3.15 5.27 2.07
N ALA A 15 -2.33 4.34 1.56
CA ALA A 15 -1.66 4.47 0.28
C ALA A 15 -2.68 4.56 -0.88
N THR A 16 -3.73 3.74 -0.86
CA THR A 16 -4.81 3.82 -1.85
C THR A 16 -5.48 5.20 -1.86
N LYS A 17 -5.82 5.75 -0.69
CA LYS A 17 -6.40 7.10 -0.59
C LYS A 17 -5.49 8.19 -1.15
N LYS A 18 -4.18 8.07 -0.94
CA LYS A 18 -3.20 9.01 -1.52
C LYS A 18 -3.20 8.92 -3.05
N VAL A 19 -3.24 7.71 -3.61
CA VAL A 19 -3.34 7.52 -5.07
C VAL A 19 -4.63 8.09 -5.61
N GLU A 20 -5.78 7.87 -4.96
CA GLU A 20 -7.07 8.42 -5.37
C GLU A 20 -7.05 9.95 -5.42
N GLY A 21 -6.52 10.60 -4.37
CA GLY A 21 -6.40 12.06 -4.32
C GLY A 21 -5.49 12.61 -5.42
N SER A 22 -4.29 12.03 -5.58
CA SER A 22 -3.35 12.46 -6.63
C SER A 22 -3.90 12.21 -8.04
N ALA A 23 -4.59 11.10 -8.27
CA ALA A 23 -5.23 10.82 -9.55
C ALA A 23 -6.33 11.84 -9.87
N ALA A 24 -7.15 12.23 -8.89
CA ALA A 24 -8.16 13.26 -9.05
C ALA A 24 -7.52 14.62 -9.39
N ASN A 25 -6.44 15.00 -8.71
CA ASN A 25 -5.71 16.23 -9.00
C ASN A 25 -5.11 16.22 -10.42
N ILE A 26 -4.48 15.12 -10.82
CA ILE A 26 -3.92 14.96 -12.18
C ILE A 26 -5.02 15.07 -13.25
N ALA A 27 -6.20 14.48 -13.01
CA ALA A 27 -7.33 14.60 -13.92
C ALA A 27 -7.81 16.05 -14.09
N ASN A 28 -7.67 16.87 -13.05
CA ASN A 28 -8.03 18.29 -13.08
C ASN A 28 -6.92 19.20 -13.63
N ALA A 29 -5.70 18.69 -13.89
CA ALA A 29 -4.58 19.51 -14.33
C ALA A 29 -4.74 20.18 -15.71
N GLY A 30 -5.72 19.74 -16.50
CA GLY A 30 -6.11 20.41 -17.75
C GLY A 30 -7.10 21.56 -17.57
N ASN A 31 -7.58 21.81 -16.36
CA ASN A 31 -8.54 22.88 -16.06
C ASN A 31 -7.80 24.21 -15.85
N PRO A 32 -8.03 25.25 -16.69
CA PRO A 32 -7.36 26.55 -16.54
C PRO A 32 -7.74 27.31 -15.25
N ALA A 33 -8.76 26.87 -14.51
CA ALA A 33 -9.13 27.42 -13.21
C ALA A 33 -8.38 26.81 -12.02
N GLU A 34 -7.61 25.73 -12.23
CA GLU A 34 -6.92 24.98 -11.16
C GLU A 34 -5.42 24.89 -11.46
N GLU A 35 -4.59 25.43 -10.57
CA GLU A 35 -3.14 25.27 -10.67
C GLU A 35 -2.72 23.93 -10.03
N VAL A 36 -2.55 22.92 -10.87
CA VAL A 36 -2.10 21.58 -10.44
C VAL A 36 -0.62 21.37 -10.74
N ASP A 37 0.18 21.17 -9.70
CA ASP A 37 1.57 20.72 -9.83
C ASP A 37 1.62 19.22 -10.14
N LEU A 38 1.60 18.89 -11.43
CA LEU A 38 1.70 17.53 -11.94
C LEU A 38 2.99 16.81 -11.49
N THR A 39 4.09 17.54 -11.29
CA THR A 39 5.35 16.93 -10.85
C THR A 39 5.21 16.43 -9.43
N ARG A 40 4.63 17.25 -8.55
CA ARG A 40 4.32 16.86 -7.17
C ARG A 40 3.35 15.68 -7.12
N GLU A 41 2.30 15.67 -7.94
CA GLU A 41 1.33 14.57 -7.93
C GLU A 41 1.93 13.23 -8.41
N ILE A 42 2.82 13.26 -9.39
CA ILE A 42 3.57 12.06 -9.81
C ILE A 42 4.45 11.54 -8.67
N VAL A 43 5.13 12.43 -7.94
CA VAL A 43 5.93 12.04 -6.76
C VAL A 43 5.04 11.44 -5.68
N ASN A 44 3.88 12.03 -5.39
CA ASN A 44 2.92 11.50 -4.42
C ASN A 44 2.45 10.09 -4.80
N MET A 45 2.15 9.84 -6.09
CA MET A 45 1.81 8.50 -6.57
C MET A 45 2.97 7.52 -6.37
N LYS A 46 4.22 7.93 -6.59
CA LYS A 46 5.40 7.08 -6.36
C LYS A 46 5.65 6.76 -4.90
N VAL A 47 5.43 7.73 -4.01
CA VAL A 47 5.50 7.50 -2.56
C VAL A 47 4.42 6.50 -2.15
N ALA A 48 3.19 6.68 -2.62
CA ALA A 48 2.10 5.76 -2.34
C ALA A 48 2.35 4.35 -2.91
N GLU A 49 2.94 4.24 -4.11
CA GLU A 49 3.35 2.96 -4.70
C GLU A 49 4.38 2.23 -3.81
N ASN A 50 5.37 2.96 -3.29
CA ASN A 50 6.37 2.39 -2.38
C ASN A 50 5.75 1.95 -1.05
N GLU A 51 4.87 2.76 -0.46
CA GLU A 51 4.14 2.42 0.75
C GLU A 51 3.27 1.16 0.55
N PHE A 52 2.59 1.06 -0.60
CA PHE A 52 1.79 -0.10 -0.96
C PHE A 52 2.65 -1.38 -1.04
N LYS A 53 3.78 -1.31 -1.75
CA LYS A 53 4.73 -2.42 -1.90
C LYS A 53 5.34 -2.87 -0.57
N ALA A 54 5.65 -1.93 0.32
CA ALA A 54 6.16 -2.22 1.65
C ALA A 54 5.12 -2.99 2.49
N ASN A 55 3.88 -2.49 2.53
CA ASN A 55 2.79 -3.14 3.25
C ASN A 55 2.46 -4.54 2.69
N LEU A 56 2.47 -4.70 1.36
CA LEU A 56 2.30 -6.02 0.72
C LEU A 56 3.40 -7.00 1.14
N SER A 57 4.65 -6.54 1.25
CA SER A 57 5.78 -7.39 1.66
C SER A 57 5.64 -7.87 3.11
N VAL A 58 5.12 -7.02 4.00
CA VAL A 58 4.80 -7.40 5.39
C VAL A 58 3.69 -8.46 5.43
N LEU A 59 2.63 -8.29 4.63
CA LEU A 59 1.55 -9.27 4.52
C LEU A 59 2.05 -10.61 3.98
N ARG A 60 2.87 -10.59 2.92
CA ARG A 60 3.46 -11.80 2.34
C ARG A 60 4.31 -12.56 3.36
N THR A 61 5.22 -11.86 4.04
CA THR A 61 6.07 -12.45 5.08
C THR A 61 5.21 -13.04 6.20
N THR A 62 4.14 -12.35 6.59
CA THR A 62 3.22 -12.87 7.61
C THR A 62 2.50 -14.14 7.16
N ASN A 63 2.09 -14.22 5.90
CA ASN A 63 1.49 -15.42 5.33
C ASN A 63 2.48 -16.58 5.29
N GLU A 64 3.72 -16.34 4.86
CA GLU A 64 4.80 -17.34 4.82
C GLU A 64 5.10 -17.91 6.22
N MET A 65 5.20 -17.05 7.24
CA MET A 65 5.37 -17.51 8.64
C MET A 65 4.19 -18.36 9.12
N THR A 66 2.97 -18.03 8.72
CA THR A 66 1.76 -18.81 9.08
C THR A 66 1.82 -20.21 8.47
N ALA A 67 2.17 -20.29 7.18
CA ALA A 67 2.30 -21.54 6.46
C ALA A 67 3.41 -22.42 7.06
N GLU A 68 4.55 -21.83 7.40
CA GLU A 68 5.66 -22.56 7.98
C GLU A 68 5.33 -23.11 9.38
N LEU A 69 4.62 -22.35 10.21
CA LEU A 69 4.12 -22.86 11.49
C LEU A 69 3.16 -24.04 11.29
N GLY A 70 2.22 -23.94 10.35
CA GLY A 70 1.31 -25.04 10.01
C GLY A 70 2.07 -26.30 9.58
N ARG A 71 3.08 -26.15 8.72
CA ARG A 71 3.95 -27.25 8.28
C ARG A 71 4.71 -27.90 9.44
N LEU A 72 5.19 -27.11 10.40
CA LEU A 72 5.89 -27.63 11.59
C LEU A 72 4.95 -28.41 12.53
N PHE A 73 3.69 -28.00 12.64
CA PHE A 73 2.68 -28.76 13.40
C PHE A 73 2.32 -30.07 12.72
N ASP A 74 2.10 -30.06 11.41
CA ASP A 74 1.78 -31.24 10.61
C ASP A 74 2.89 -32.30 10.63
N LYS A 75 4.16 -31.87 10.71
CA LYS A 75 5.32 -32.77 10.81
C LYS A 75 5.54 -33.38 12.21
N LYS A 76 4.87 -32.88 13.24
CA LYS A 76 5.02 -33.32 14.65
C LYS A 76 3.94 -34.30 15.12
N VAL A 77 2.91 -34.55 14.31
CA VAL A 77 1.90 -35.60 14.49
C VAL A 77 2.16 -36.77 13.56
#